data_AF-A0A376K3G6-F1
#
_entry.id   AF-A0A376K3G6-F1
#
_cell.length_a   1.000
_cell.length_b   1.000
_cell.length_c   1.000
_cell.angle_alpha   90.00
_cell.angle_beta   90.00
_cell.angle_gamma   90.00
#
_symmetry.space_group_name_H-M   'P 1'
#
loop_
_entity.id
_entity.type
_entity.pdbx_description
1 polymer ?
#
loop_
_entity_poly.entity_id
_entity_poly.type
_entity_poly.pdbx_seq_one_letter_code
_entity_poly.pdbx_strand_id
1 'polypeptide(L)'
;MLALVSTPSYDPNLFVDGISSKDYSALLNDPNTPLVNRATQGVYPPASTVKPYVAVSALSAGVITRNTTLFDPGWWQLPGSEKRYRDWKKWGHGRLNVTRSLEESADTFFYQVAYDMGIDRLSEWMGKFGYGHYTGIDLAEERSGNMPTREWKQKRFKKTVVSG
;
A
#
# COMPACT_ATOMS: atom_id res chain seq x y z
N MET A 1 -5.64 20.95 -5.29
CA MET A 1 -6.57 19.81 -5.28
C MET A 1 -7.79 20.18 -6.14
N LEU A 2 -8.15 19.40 -7.17
CA LEU A 2 -9.28 19.71 -8.06
C LEU A 2 -10.63 19.15 -7.56
N ALA A 3 -10.60 18.00 -6.88
CA ALA A 3 -11.75 17.42 -6.18
C ALA A 3 -11.26 16.45 -5.09
N LEU A 4 -12.01 16.35 -3.98
CA LEU A 4 -11.84 15.35 -2.93
C LEU A 4 -13.22 14.93 -2.44
N VAL A 5 -13.57 13.67 -2.66
CA VAL A 5 -14.93 13.14 -2.46
C VAL A 5 -14.84 11.84 -1.66
N SER A 6 -15.72 11.70 -0.66
CA SER A 6 -15.90 10.48 0.12
C SER A 6 -17.36 10.06 0.04
N THR A 7 -17.61 8.77 -0.23
CA THR A 7 -18.96 8.21 -0.34
C THR A 7 -19.13 6.98 0.55
N PRO A 8 -20.34 6.75 1.12
CA PRO A 8 -21.49 7.68 1.10
C PRO A 8 -21.20 8.97 1.89
N SER A 9 -21.93 10.03 1.55
CA SER A 9 -21.84 11.34 2.21
C SER A 9 -23.14 11.62 2.99
N TYR A 10 -23.24 12.78 3.62
CA TYR A 10 -24.42 13.26 4.35
C TYR A 10 -24.60 14.76 4.10
N ASP A 11 -25.80 15.29 4.35
CA ASP A 11 -26.06 16.72 4.25
C ASP A 11 -25.46 17.46 5.46
N PRO A 12 -24.44 18.33 5.27
CA PRO A 12 -23.85 19.08 6.38
C PRO A 12 -24.81 20.08 7.03
N ASN A 13 -25.89 20.50 6.33
CA ASN A 13 -26.87 21.44 6.89
C ASN A 13 -27.61 20.85 8.11
N LEU A 14 -27.64 19.53 8.26
CA LEU A 14 -28.18 18.86 9.44
C LEU A 14 -27.50 19.29 10.74
N PHE A 15 -26.23 19.74 10.69
CA PHE A 15 -25.46 20.12 11.87
C PHE A 15 -25.47 21.62 12.18
N VAL A 16 -25.86 22.47 11.22
CA VAL A 16 -25.72 23.95 11.33
C VAL A 16 -26.53 24.50 12.50
N ASP A 17 -27.79 24.09 12.64
CA ASP A 17 -28.71 24.53 13.70
C ASP A 17 -28.85 23.51 14.85
N GLY A 18 -27.96 22.51 14.88
CA GLY A 18 -28.01 21.40 15.83
C GLY A 18 -28.78 20.19 15.28
N ILE A 19 -28.05 19.12 15.03
CA ILE A 19 -28.61 17.87 14.52
C ILE A 19 -29.52 17.19 15.56
N SER A 20 -30.63 16.62 15.09
CA SER A 20 -31.51 15.83 15.97
C SER A 20 -30.81 14.55 16.44
N SER A 21 -31.12 14.09 17.66
CA SER A 21 -30.57 12.83 18.17
C SER A 21 -30.91 11.63 17.27
N LYS A 22 -32.06 11.68 16.59
CA LYS A 22 -32.49 10.63 15.65
C LYS A 22 -31.59 10.60 14.42
N ASP A 23 -31.36 11.74 13.79
CA ASP A 23 -30.58 11.84 12.55
C ASP A 23 -29.11 11.57 12.81
N TYR A 24 -28.58 12.06 13.93
CA TYR A 24 -27.21 11.77 14.32
C TYR A 24 -27.00 10.28 14.63
N SER A 25 -27.95 9.66 15.33
CA SER A 25 -27.93 8.21 15.57
C SER A 25 -28.01 7.41 14.27
N ALA A 26 -28.75 7.89 13.27
CA ALA A 26 -28.81 7.24 11.95
C ALA A 26 -27.45 7.29 11.25
N LEU A 27 -26.75 8.43 11.26
CA LEU A 27 -25.41 8.57 10.68
C LEU A 27 -24.35 7.72 11.40
N LEU A 28 -24.43 7.66 12.74
CA LEU A 28 -23.51 6.87 13.55
C LEU A 28 -23.67 5.36 13.37
N ASN A 29 -24.92 4.89 13.26
CA ASN A 29 -25.25 3.47 13.16
C ASN A 29 -25.33 2.96 11.72
N ASP A 30 -25.15 3.82 10.71
CA ASP A 30 -25.08 3.40 9.32
C ASP A 30 -23.83 2.53 9.10
N PRO A 31 -23.97 1.25 8.70
CA PRO A 31 -22.84 0.36 8.45
C PRO A 31 -21.92 0.86 7.33
N ASN A 32 -22.42 1.72 6.43
CA ASN A 32 -21.63 2.34 5.38
C ASN A 32 -20.83 3.56 5.87
N THR A 33 -20.90 3.90 7.16
CA THR A 33 -20.04 4.89 7.84
C THR A 33 -19.84 6.21 7.08
N PRO A 34 -20.92 6.97 6.81
CA PRO A 34 -20.87 8.22 6.02
C PRO A 34 -20.08 9.35 6.71
N LEU A 35 -19.89 9.29 8.02
CA LEU A 35 -19.10 10.25 8.80
C LEU A 35 -17.58 10.16 8.56
N VAL A 36 -17.11 9.10 7.88
CA VAL A 36 -15.69 8.88 7.62
C VAL A 36 -15.28 9.54 6.30
N ASN A 37 -14.28 10.42 6.35
CA ASN A 37 -13.61 10.90 5.14
C ASN A 37 -12.65 9.83 4.63
N ARG A 38 -13.10 9.00 3.67
CA ARG A 38 -12.31 7.90 3.12
C ARG A 38 -11.10 8.35 2.31
N ALA A 39 -11.09 9.59 1.81
CA ALA A 39 -9.97 10.09 1.04
C ALA A 39 -8.73 10.34 1.91
N THR A 40 -8.90 10.73 3.17
CA THR A 40 -7.79 11.07 4.09
C THR A 40 -7.70 10.14 5.30
N GLN A 41 -8.80 9.49 5.69
CA GLN A 41 -8.86 8.57 6.84
C GLN A 41 -9.04 7.12 6.43
N GLY A 42 -9.37 6.86 5.15
CA GLY A 42 -9.48 5.51 4.61
C GLY A 42 -8.11 4.85 4.54
N VAL A 43 -7.92 3.81 5.36
CA VAL A 43 -6.65 3.06 5.40
C VAL A 43 -6.85 1.72 4.71
N TYR A 44 -6.26 1.58 3.53
CA TYR A 44 -6.35 0.39 2.70
C TYR A 44 -4.94 -0.11 2.34
N PRO A 45 -4.76 -1.42 2.12
CA PRO A 45 -3.56 -1.91 1.45
C PRO A 45 -3.49 -1.29 0.04
N PRO A 46 -2.41 -0.57 -0.32
CA PRO A 46 -2.32 0.09 -1.63
C PRO A 46 -2.14 -0.91 -2.79
N ALA A 47 -1.81 -2.17 -2.50
CA ALA A 47 -1.66 -3.26 -3.47
C ALA A 47 -0.77 -2.84 -4.68
N SER A 48 -1.10 -3.31 -5.89
CA SER A 48 -0.29 -3.10 -7.10
C SER A 48 -0.09 -1.63 -7.50
N THR A 49 -0.85 -0.68 -6.93
CA THR A 49 -0.65 0.75 -7.19
C THR A 49 0.73 1.25 -6.76
N VAL A 50 1.42 0.51 -5.86
CA VAL A 50 2.77 0.89 -5.41
C VAL A 50 3.88 0.50 -6.38
N LYS A 51 3.62 -0.42 -7.32
CA LYS A 51 4.64 -1.04 -8.19
C LYS A 51 5.49 -0.01 -8.95
N PRO A 52 4.95 1.09 -9.51
CA PRO A 52 5.77 2.13 -10.12
C PRO A 52 6.80 2.74 -9.16
N TYR A 53 6.41 3.07 -7.92
CA TYR A 53 7.32 3.67 -6.92
C TYR A 53 8.37 2.66 -6.46
N VAL A 54 7.99 1.40 -6.26
CA VAL A 54 8.93 0.31 -5.93
C VAL A 54 9.93 0.11 -7.08
N ALA A 55 9.49 0.15 -8.33
CA ALA A 55 10.36 0.02 -9.50
C ALA A 55 11.39 1.17 -9.56
N VAL A 56 10.95 2.43 -9.40
CA VAL A 56 11.84 3.59 -9.35
C VAL A 56 12.84 3.47 -8.20
N SER A 57 12.39 3.02 -7.04
CA SER A 57 13.24 2.80 -5.86
C SER A 57 14.32 1.75 -6.12
N ALA A 58 13.94 0.61 -6.71
CA ALA A 58 14.86 -0.49 -6.98
C ALA A 58 15.88 -0.17 -8.08
N LEU A 59 15.46 0.57 -9.11
CA LEU A 59 16.37 1.11 -10.13
C LEU A 59 17.36 2.10 -9.52
N SER A 60 16.87 3.02 -8.68
CA SER A 60 17.71 4.04 -8.04
C SER A 60 18.68 3.44 -7.03
N ALA A 61 18.28 2.37 -6.34
CA ALA A 61 19.13 1.61 -5.43
C ALA A 61 20.11 0.66 -6.15
N GLY A 62 20.04 0.56 -7.48
CA GLY A 62 20.88 -0.35 -8.28
C GLY A 62 20.57 -1.83 -8.09
N VAL A 63 19.44 -2.17 -7.44
CA VAL A 63 19.03 -3.56 -7.20
C VAL A 63 18.55 -4.23 -8.49
N ILE A 64 17.95 -3.44 -9.38
CA ILE A 64 17.62 -3.87 -10.74
C ILE A 64 18.14 -2.85 -11.75
N THR A 65 18.24 -3.29 -13.00
CA THR A 65 18.44 -2.43 -14.17
C THR A 65 17.22 -2.57 -15.09
N ARG A 66 17.10 -1.69 -16.08
CA ARG A 66 16.07 -1.83 -17.13
C ARG A 66 16.15 -3.17 -17.90
N ASN A 67 17.32 -3.80 -17.88
CA ASN A 67 17.61 -5.07 -18.56
C ASN A 67 17.52 -6.28 -17.63
N THR A 68 17.30 -6.10 -16.33
CA THR A 68 17.13 -7.21 -15.39
C THR A 68 15.91 -8.02 -15.81
N THR A 69 16.08 -9.34 -15.94
CA THR A 69 14.97 -10.24 -16.27
C THR A 69 14.93 -11.46 -15.37
N LEU A 70 13.72 -12.00 -15.18
CA LEU A 70 13.49 -13.29 -14.54
C LEU A 70 12.37 -14.04 -15.26
N PHE A 71 12.34 -15.36 -15.12
CA PHE A 71 11.24 -16.18 -15.60
C PHE A 71 10.24 -16.40 -14.46
N ASP A 72 9.00 -16.04 -14.70
CA ASP A 72 7.90 -16.19 -13.77
C ASP A 72 7.04 -17.42 -14.13
N PRO A 73 7.02 -18.46 -13.27
CA PRO A 73 6.18 -19.64 -13.42
C PRO A 73 4.78 -19.50 -12.78
N GLY A 74 4.40 -18.31 -12.32
CA GLY A 74 3.15 -18.01 -11.59
C GLY A 74 3.33 -17.97 -10.07
N TRP A 75 4.57 -18.01 -9.60
CA TRP A 75 4.93 -17.93 -8.18
C TRP A 75 6.42 -17.64 -7.99
N TRP A 76 6.76 -17.14 -6.81
CA TRP A 76 8.12 -16.93 -6.33
C TRP A 76 8.32 -17.68 -5.01
N GLN A 77 9.46 -18.35 -4.85
CA GLN A 77 9.80 -19.07 -3.62
C GLN A 77 10.89 -18.32 -2.85
N LEU A 78 10.66 -18.13 -1.55
CA LEU A 78 11.63 -17.49 -0.67
C LEU A 78 12.90 -18.35 -0.57
N PRO A 79 14.09 -17.82 -0.89
CA PRO A 79 15.34 -18.58 -0.75
C PRO A 79 15.49 -19.15 0.67
N GLY A 80 15.94 -20.41 0.77
CA GLY A 80 16.08 -21.10 2.06
C GLY A 80 14.76 -21.49 2.74
N SER A 81 13.62 -21.39 2.05
CA SER A 81 12.30 -21.74 2.59
C SER A 81 11.42 -22.45 1.56
N GLU A 82 10.51 -23.30 2.03
CA GLU A 82 9.44 -23.89 1.20
C GLU A 82 8.29 -22.92 0.92
N LYS A 83 8.34 -21.70 1.48
CA LYS A 83 7.26 -20.73 1.36
C LYS A 83 7.21 -20.12 -0.05
N ARG A 84 6.07 -20.30 -0.71
CA ARG A 84 5.77 -19.71 -2.03
C ARG A 84 4.79 -18.55 -1.92
N TYR A 85 5.03 -17.53 -2.74
CA TYR A 85 4.17 -16.38 -2.96
C TYR A 85 3.64 -16.47 -4.40
N ARG A 86 2.32 -16.46 -4.57
CA ARG A 86 1.70 -16.69 -5.89
C ARG A 86 1.53 -15.39 -6.63
N ASP A 87 1.73 -15.45 -7.94
CA ASP A 87 1.32 -14.40 -8.85
C ASP A 87 -0.20 -14.46 -9.08
N TRP A 88 -0.82 -13.34 -9.44
CA TRP A 88 -2.22 -13.32 -9.86
C TRP A 88 -2.46 -14.16 -11.12
N LYS A 89 -1.46 -14.30 -11.99
CA LYS A 89 -1.51 -15.14 -13.18
C LYS A 89 -1.01 -16.55 -12.86
N LYS A 90 -1.93 -17.52 -12.83
CA LYS A 90 -1.69 -18.91 -12.38
C LYS A 90 -0.46 -19.60 -13.00
N TRP A 91 -0.18 -19.34 -14.28
CA TRP A 91 0.94 -19.96 -15.02
C TRP A 91 2.05 -18.96 -15.33
N GLY A 92 2.01 -17.80 -14.68
CA GLY A 92 2.97 -16.74 -14.80
C GLY A 92 2.93 -15.97 -16.11
N HIS A 93 3.82 -15.00 -16.15
CA HIS A 93 4.01 -14.09 -17.27
C HIS A 93 5.16 -14.52 -18.19
N GLY A 94 5.88 -15.60 -17.86
CA GLY A 94 7.07 -16.03 -18.58
C GLY A 94 8.23 -15.08 -18.30
N ARG A 95 8.98 -14.66 -19.33
CA ARG A 95 10.12 -13.75 -19.12
C ARG A 95 9.63 -12.32 -18.86
N LEU A 96 9.99 -11.78 -17.71
CA LEU A 96 9.64 -10.44 -17.24
C LEU A 96 10.87 -9.55 -17.14
N ASN A 97 10.74 -8.28 -17.54
CA ASN A 97 11.58 -7.17 -17.13
C ASN A 97 10.71 -6.15 -16.38
N VAL A 98 11.31 -5.10 -15.83
CA VAL A 98 10.56 -4.10 -15.03
C VAL A 98 9.43 -3.43 -15.81
N THR A 99 9.61 -3.16 -17.11
CA THR A 99 8.58 -2.55 -17.97
C THR A 99 7.37 -3.47 -18.11
N ARG A 100 7.58 -4.72 -18.54
CA ARG A 100 6.52 -5.71 -18.70
C ARG A 100 5.85 -6.06 -17.36
N SER A 101 6.61 -6.06 -16.27
CA SER A 101 6.07 -6.27 -14.92
C SER A 101 5.16 -5.14 -14.46
N LEU A 102 5.40 -3.91 -14.89
CA LEU A 102 4.49 -2.78 -14.65
C LEU A 102 3.25 -2.88 -15.54
N GLU A 103 3.43 -3.18 -16.84
CA GLU A 103 2.34 -3.32 -17.81
C GLU A 103 1.34 -4.41 -17.43
N GLU A 104 1.84 -5.58 -17.07
CA GLU A 104 1.01 -6.74 -16.72
C GLU A 104 0.76 -6.85 -15.21
N SER A 105 1.20 -5.87 -14.41
CA SER A 105 1.11 -5.90 -12.95
C SER A 105 1.59 -7.25 -12.37
N ALA A 106 2.72 -7.77 -12.86
CA ALA A 106 3.24 -9.07 -12.43
C ALA A 106 3.75 -8.99 -10.98
N ASP A 107 3.36 -9.91 -10.11
CA ASP A 107 3.74 -9.93 -8.70
C ASP A 107 5.10 -10.58 -8.48
N THR A 108 5.40 -11.67 -9.20
CA THR A 108 6.65 -12.44 -9.06
C THR A 108 7.88 -11.56 -9.19
N PHE A 109 7.87 -10.59 -10.11
CA PHE A 109 8.98 -9.64 -10.26
C PHE A 109 9.18 -8.77 -9.02
N PHE A 110 8.09 -8.24 -8.45
CA PHE A 110 8.17 -7.38 -7.27
C PHE A 110 8.42 -8.17 -5.97
N TYR A 111 8.12 -9.48 -5.93
CA TYR A 111 8.58 -10.34 -4.83
C TYR A 111 10.11 -10.45 -4.80
N GLN A 112 10.73 -10.71 -5.96
CA GLN A 112 12.19 -10.73 -6.08
C GLN A 112 12.79 -9.36 -5.71
N VAL A 113 12.24 -8.28 -6.26
CA VAL A 113 12.71 -6.91 -5.93
C VAL A 113 12.61 -6.61 -4.44
N ALA A 114 11.50 -6.98 -3.78
CA ALA A 114 11.33 -6.75 -2.35
C ALA A 114 12.34 -7.56 -1.51
N TYR A 115 12.62 -8.80 -1.92
CA TYR A 115 13.65 -9.63 -1.30
C TYR A 115 15.04 -9.00 -1.43
N ASP A 116 15.43 -8.62 -2.66
CA ASP A 116 16.75 -8.06 -2.93
C ASP A 116 16.94 -6.66 -2.31
N MET A 117 15.89 -5.84 -2.25
CA MET A 117 15.91 -4.55 -1.56
C MET A 117 16.10 -4.74 -0.05
N GLY A 118 15.40 -5.72 0.52
CA GLY A 118 15.23 -5.85 1.97
C GLY A 118 14.31 -4.76 2.54
N ILE A 119 13.74 -5.03 3.72
CA ILE A 119 12.72 -4.15 4.31
C ILE A 119 13.26 -2.75 4.66
N ASP A 120 14.53 -2.63 5.06
CA ASP A 120 15.10 -1.36 5.50
C ASP A 120 15.16 -0.35 4.35
N ARG A 121 15.79 -0.72 3.22
CA ARG A 121 15.81 0.13 2.02
C ARG A 121 14.42 0.32 1.43
N LEU A 122 13.60 -0.73 1.37
CA LEU A 122 12.26 -0.62 0.77
C LEU A 122 11.39 0.36 1.55
N SER A 123 11.35 0.24 2.88
CA SER A 123 10.58 1.13 3.74
C SER A 123 11.11 2.56 3.73
N GLU A 124 12.43 2.75 3.72
CA GLU A 124 13.07 4.06 3.58
C GLU A 124 12.63 4.76 2.28
N TRP A 125 12.74 4.05 1.15
CA TRP A 125 12.34 4.60 -0.15
C TRP A 125 10.86 4.91 -0.23
N MET A 126 10.00 4.01 0.24
CA MET A 126 8.56 4.25 0.25
C MET A 126 8.17 5.39 1.20
N GLY A 127 8.91 5.59 2.29
CA GLY A 127 8.79 6.76 3.16
C GLY A 127 9.09 8.07 2.43
N LYS A 128 10.10 8.10 1.53
CA LYS A 128 10.39 9.26 0.67
C LYS A 128 9.25 9.60 -0.29
N PHE A 129 8.44 8.62 -0.68
CA PHE A 129 7.20 8.82 -1.44
C PHE A 129 6.00 9.22 -0.55
N GLY A 130 6.19 9.39 0.76
CA GLY A 130 5.17 9.84 1.71
C GLY A 130 4.37 8.73 2.39
N TYR A 131 4.58 7.45 2.03
CA TYR A 131 3.85 6.35 2.66
C TYR A 131 4.21 6.22 4.14
N GLY A 132 3.20 6.12 5.01
CA GLY A 132 3.41 6.04 6.47
C GLY A 132 3.55 7.41 7.15
N HIS A 133 3.49 8.50 6.38
CA HIS A 133 3.52 9.87 6.87
C HIS A 133 2.20 10.59 6.55
N TYR A 134 1.92 11.69 7.26
CA TYR A 134 0.86 12.60 6.87
C TYR A 134 1.22 13.28 5.56
N THR A 135 0.23 13.52 4.69
CA THR A 135 0.46 14.16 3.39
C THR A 135 0.76 15.65 3.52
N GLY A 136 0.38 16.26 4.66
CA GLY A 136 0.47 17.70 4.87
C GLY A 136 -0.66 18.48 4.22
N ILE A 137 -1.76 17.82 3.85
CA ILE A 137 -2.99 18.46 3.40
C ILE A 137 -3.57 19.37 4.50
N ASP A 138 -4.27 20.42 4.10
CA ASP A 138 -4.91 21.42 4.96
C ASP A 138 -6.26 20.93 5.56
N LEU A 139 -6.30 19.67 5.99
CA LEU A 139 -7.42 19.04 6.70
C LEU A 139 -6.93 18.39 7.99
N ALA A 140 -7.73 18.48 9.06
CA ALA A 140 -7.35 17.89 10.35
C ALA A 140 -7.61 16.37 10.40
N GLU A 141 -8.60 15.89 9.66
CA GLU A 141 -9.04 14.50 9.66
C GLU A 141 -8.18 13.64 8.71
N GLU A 142 -7.00 13.23 9.16
CA GLU A 142 -6.09 12.41 8.36
C GLU A 142 -5.58 11.18 9.14
N ARG A 143 -5.27 10.09 8.41
CA ARG A 143 -4.53 8.95 8.96
C ARG A 143 -3.31 8.67 8.10
N SER A 144 -2.15 8.55 8.74
CA SER A 144 -0.86 8.30 8.08
C SER A 144 -0.72 6.92 7.41
N GLY A 145 -1.66 6.00 7.65
CA GLY A 145 -1.51 4.59 7.26
C GLY A 145 -0.33 3.93 7.98
N ASN A 146 0.33 2.98 7.31
CA ASN A 146 1.47 2.27 7.88
C ASN A 146 2.48 1.82 6.80
N MET A 147 3.71 2.35 6.85
CA MET A 147 4.86 1.81 6.13
C MET A 147 5.68 0.93 7.08
N PRO A 148 5.63 -0.41 6.95
CA PRO A 148 6.21 -1.30 7.94
C PRO A 148 7.74 -1.22 7.96
N THR A 149 8.32 -1.09 9.15
CA THR A 149 9.77 -1.21 9.40
C THR A 149 10.05 -2.32 10.41
N ARG A 150 11.34 -2.65 10.62
CA ARG A 150 11.74 -3.61 11.66
C ARG A 150 11.37 -3.10 13.05
N GLU A 151 11.68 -1.84 13.33
CA GLU A 151 11.44 -1.16 14.61
C GLU A 151 9.93 -1.09 14.89
N TRP A 152 9.14 -0.75 13.87
CA TRP A 152 7.68 -0.72 13.98
C TRP A 152 7.14 -2.09 14.37
N LYS A 153 7.56 -3.16 13.67
CA LYS A 153 7.08 -4.53 13.96
C LYS A 153 7.48 -4.97 15.37
N GLN A 154 8.72 -4.69 15.78
CA GLN A 154 9.22 -5.01 17.11
C GLN A 154 8.44 -4.25 18.20
N LYS A 155 8.22 -2.95 18.03
CA LYS A 155 7.44 -2.13 18.98
C LYS A 155 5.98 -2.59 19.06
N ARG A 156 5.35 -2.90 17.92
CA ARG A 156 3.91 -3.20 17.82
C ARG A 156 3.55 -4.62 18.26
N PHE A 157 4.44 -5.59 18.03
CA PHE A 157 4.15 -7.02 18.24
C PHE A 157 5.17 -7.75 19.11
N LYS A 158 6.27 -7.11 19.53
CA LYS A 158 7.40 -7.75 20.25
C LYS A 158 7.98 -8.96 19.50
N LYS A 159 7.97 -8.90 18.16
CA LYS A 159 8.50 -9.95 17.27
C LYS A 159 9.45 -9.33 16.25
N THR A 160 10.58 -9.99 16.02
CA THR A 160 11.55 -9.59 15.02
C THR A 160 11.03 -9.80 13.59
N VAL A 161 11.60 -9.06 12.65
CA VAL A 161 11.49 -9.41 11.22
C VAL A 161 12.42 -10.59 11.00
N VAL A 162 11.86 -11.74 10.63
CA VAL A 162 12.65 -12.91 10.24
C VAL A 162 13.37 -12.53 8.95
N SER A 163 14.69 -12.36 9.02
CA SER A 163 15.55 -12.38 7.84
C SER A 163 15.56 -13.81 7.34
N GLY A 164 14.99 -14.03 6.15
CA GLY A 164 15.33 -15.20 5.35
C GLY A 164 16.72 -15.04 4.77
#